data_AF-R4ITP7-F1
#
_entry.id   AF-R4ITP7-F1
#
_cell.length_a   1.000
_cell.length_b   1.000
_cell.length_c   1.000
_cell.angle_alpha   90.00
_cell.angle_beta   90.00
_cell.angle_gamma   90.00
#
_symmetry.space_group_name_H-M   'P 1'
#
loop_
_entity.id
_entity.type
_entity.pdbx_description
1 polymer ?
#
loop_
_entity_poly.entity_id
_entity_poly.type
_entity_poly.pdbx_seq_one_letter_code
_entity_poly.pdbx_strand_id
1 'polypeptide(L)'
;MVLIQWAFWVLAAAAAGGLFLGLLSKRKVRYPSWFGLGHGGLGLAGLMTLVYALYIAGPEAAFPQAAFWALGLLGAAFLGGALFFGVLFRQAKPWWAIVGHGGLALAGVVVLFFAAY
;
A
#
# COMPACT_ATOMS: atom_id res chain seq x y z
N MET A 1 -15.86 -5.47 10.20
CA MET A 1 -14.59 -5.45 10.98
C MET A 1 -13.58 -6.48 10.51
N VAL A 2 -13.91 -7.78 10.45
CA VAL A 2 -12.96 -8.85 10.05
C VAL A 2 -12.23 -8.58 8.72
N LEU A 3 -12.94 -8.10 7.68
CA LEU A 3 -12.30 -7.80 6.39
C LEU A 3 -11.38 -6.56 6.42
N ILE A 4 -11.65 -5.58 7.28
CA ILE A 4 -10.76 -4.41 7.46
C ILE A 4 -9.46 -4.86 8.15
N GLN A 5 -9.53 -5.80 9.10
CA GLN A 5 -8.35 -6.40 9.72
C GLN A 5 -7.53 -7.21 8.72
N TRP A 6 -8.19 -7.98 7.84
CA TRP A 6 -7.51 -8.66 6.74
C TRP A 6 -6.84 -7.68 5.78
N ALA A 7 -7.55 -6.63 5.36
CA ALA A 7 -6.98 -5.58 4.53
C ALA A 7 -5.75 -4.93 5.21
N PHE A 8 -5.85 -4.61 6.51
CA PHE A 8 -4.74 -4.11 7.30
C PHE A 8 -3.51 -5.02 7.22
N TRP A 9 -3.66 -6.32 7.51
CA TRP A 9 -2.52 -7.23 7.52
C TRP A 9 -1.89 -7.42 6.14
N VAL A 10 -2.71 -7.49 5.08
CA VAL A 10 -2.22 -7.60 3.70
C VAL A 10 -1.46 -6.33 3.29
N LEU A 11 -1.99 -5.15 3.61
CA LEU A 11 -1.38 -3.86 3.28
C LEU A 11 -0.14 -3.58 4.15
N ALA A 12 -0.13 -4.00 5.41
CA ALA A 12 1.04 -3.95 6.27
C ALA A 12 2.17 -4.85 5.74
N ALA A 13 1.83 -6.07 5.30
CA ALA A 13 2.79 -6.96 4.65
C ALA A 13 3.32 -6.36 3.33
N ALA A 14 2.46 -5.73 2.53
CA ALA A 14 2.87 -5.01 1.32
C ALA A 14 3.83 -3.85 1.67
N ALA A 15 3.51 -3.03 2.67
CA ALA A 15 4.37 -1.93 3.13
C ALA A 15 5.73 -2.43 3.65
N ALA A 16 5.75 -3.52 4.43
CA ALA A 16 6.98 -4.16 4.87
C ALA A 16 7.82 -4.69 3.69
N GLY A 17 7.17 -5.29 2.69
CA GLY A 17 7.80 -5.67 1.43
C GLY A 17 8.39 -4.47 0.68
N GLY A 18 7.68 -3.35 0.63
CA GLY A 18 8.15 -2.09 0.03
C GLY A 18 9.38 -1.53 0.75
N LEU A 19 9.38 -1.54 2.08
CA LEU A 19 10.53 -1.16 2.90
C LEU A 19 11.73 -2.07 2.62
N PHE A 20 11.52 -3.38 2.57
CA PHE A 20 12.55 -4.36 2.24
C PHE A 20 13.16 -4.07 0.85
N LEU A 21 12.33 -3.83 -0.17
CA LEU A 21 12.80 -3.46 -1.52
C LEU A 21 13.56 -2.13 -1.53
N GLY A 22 13.11 -1.14 -0.75
CA GLY A 22 13.82 0.12 -0.56
C GLY A 22 15.21 -0.08 0.04
N LEU A 23 15.32 -0.94 1.07
CA LEU A 23 16.59 -1.29 1.69
C LEU A 23 17.54 -2.03 0.74
N LEU A 24 17.03 -3.01 -0.03
CA LEU A 24 17.81 -3.69 -1.06
C LEU A 24 18.33 -2.72 -2.12
N SER A 25 17.47 -1.80 -2.58
CA SER A 25 17.85 -0.77 -3.55
C SER A 25 18.93 0.16 -3.00
N LYS A 26 18.82 0.58 -1.74
CA LYS A 26 19.85 1.40 -1.06
C LYS A 26 21.19 0.67 -0.95
N ARG A 27 21.15 -0.64 -0.69
CA ARG A 27 22.35 -1.51 -0.62
C ARG A 27 22.85 -2.00 -1.98
N LYS A 28 22.22 -1.59 -3.09
CA LYS A 28 22.53 -2.02 -4.46
C LYS A 28 22.51 -3.56 -4.65
N VAL A 29 21.69 -4.25 -3.86
CA VAL A 29 21.51 -5.71 -3.96
C VAL A 29 20.58 -6.02 -5.11
N ARG A 30 21.00 -6.93 -6.01
CA ARG A 30 20.14 -7.41 -7.11
C ARG A 30 19.09 -8.37 -6.55
N TYR A 31 17.84 -8.22 -6.98
CA TYR A 31 16.75 -9.12 -6.64
C TYR A 31 15.94 -9.47 -7.89
N PRO A 32 15.25 -10.64 -7.91
CA PRO A 32 14.43 -11.05 -9.05
C PRO A 32 13.33 -10.03 -9.38
N SER A 33 13.03 -9.86 -10.66
CA SER A 33 12.01 -8.90 -11.13
C SER A 33 10.62 -9.17 -10.57
N TRP A 34 10.29 -10.43 -10.25
CA TRP A 34 9.00 -10.82 -9.69
C TRP A 34 8.75 -10.26 -8.29
N PHE A 35 9.78 -9.84 -7.53
CA PHE A 35 9.58 -9.22 -6.22
C PHE A 35 8.78 -7.91 -6.31
N GLY A 36 9.05 -7.10 -7.34
CA GLY A 36 8.31 -5.86 -7.56
C GLY A 36 6.85 -6.13 -7.94
N LEU A 37 6.62 -7.15 -8.79
CA LEU A 37 5.28 -7.62 -9.14
C LEU A 37 4.53 -8.17 -7.94
N GLY A 38 5.19 -8.96 -7.09
CA GLY A 38 4.61 -9.52 -5.87
C GLY A 38 4.23 -8.42 -4.86
N HIS A 39 5.10 -7.43 -4.65
CA HIS A 39 4.79 -6.28 -3.81
C HIS A 39 3.59 -5.48 -4.34
N GLY A 40 3.59 -5.14 -5.64
CA GLY A 40 2.47 -4.42 -6.26
C GLY A 40 1.17 -5.23 -6.23
N GLY A 41 1.23 -6.52 -6.54
CA GLY A 41 0.09 -7.43 -6.50
C GLY A 41 -0.50 -7.58 -5.10
N LEU A 42 0.35 -7.68 -4.07
CA LEU A 42 -0.09 -7.73 -2.67
C LEU A 42 -0.75 -6.41 -2.25
N GLY A 43 -0.19 -5.27 -2.66
CA GLY A 43 -0.79 -3.95 -2.44
C GLY A 43 -2.16 -3.82 -3.11
N LEU A 44 -2.30 -4.28 -4.36
CA LEU A 44 -3.57 -4.30 -5.08
C LEU A 44 -4.60 -5.20 -4.39
N ALA A 45 -4.21 -6.41 -3.99
CA ALA A 45 -5.09 -7.34 -3.30
C ALA A 45 -5.63 -6.74 -2.01
N GLY A 46 -4.76 -6.14 -1.18
CA GLY A 46 -5.16 -5.48 0.05
C GLY A 46 -6.08 -4.27 -0.16
N LEU A 47 -5.84 -3.47 -1.21
CA LEU A 47 -6.73 -2.37 -1.60
C LEU A 47 -8.10 -2.87 -2.03
N MET A 48 -8.15 -3.93 -2.86
CA MET A 48 -9.42 -4.52 -3.28
C MET A 48 -10.19 -5.10 -2.10
N THR A 49 -9.50 -5.73 -1.13
CA THR A 49 -10.13 -6.18 0.12
C THR A 49 -10.70 -5.01 0.91
N LEU A 50 -9.97 -3.89 1.03
CA LEU A 50 -10.45 -2.70 1.73
C LEU A 50 -11.68 -2.08 1.06
N VAL A 51 -11.62 -1.90 -0.27
CA VAL A 51 -12.76 -1.39 -1.06
C VAL A 51 -13.97 -2.30 -0.91
N TYR A 52 -13.78 -3.61 -1.03
CA TYR A 52 -14.85 -4.59 -0.87
C TYR A 52 -15.45 -4.55 0.53
N ALA A 53 -14.61 -4.46 1.57
CA ALA A 53 -15.06 -4.35 2.96
C ALA A 53 -15.93 -3.10 3.20
N LEU A 54 -15.55 -1.96 2.60
CA LEU A 54 -16.31 -0.72 2.67
C LEU A 54 -17.63 -0.82 1.88
N TYR A 55 -17.60 -1.45 0.71
CA TYR A 55 -18.77 -1.62 -0.15
C TYR A 55 -19.85 -2.50 0.49
N ILE A 56 -19.50 -3.67 1.02
CA ILE A 56 -20.50 -4.64 1.51
C ILE A 56 -21.15 -4.28 2.84
N ALA A 57 -20.58 -3.36 3.62
CA ALA A 57 -21.20 -3.00 4.89
C ALA A 57 -22.45 -2.12 4.71
N GLY A 58 -22.65 -1.57 3.51
CA GLY A 58 -23.81 -0.76 3.18
C GLY A 58 -23.72 0.70 3.66
N PRO A 59 -24.65 1.57 3.22
CA PRO A 59 -24.61 3.00 3.45
C PRO A 59 -24.82 3.41 4.92
N GLU A 60 -25.46 2.55 5.72
CA GLU A 60 -25.77 2.79 7.13
C GLU A 60 -24.65 2.34 8.08
N ALA A 61 -23.60 1.70 7.57
CA ALA A 61 -22.49 1.26 8.41
C ALA A 61 -21.68 2.45 8.93
N ALA A 62 -21.66 2.62 10.25
CA ALA A 62 -20.77 3.56 10.92
C ALA A 62 -19.32 3.06 10.81
N PHE A 63 -18.64 3.44 9.73
CA PHE A 63 -17.21 3.23 9.60
C PHE A 63 -16.42 4.31 10.33
N PRO A 64 -15.28 3.96 10.95
CA PRO A 64 -14.30 4.95 11.34
C PRO A 64 -13.92 5.78 10.12
N GLN A 65 -13.97 7.11 10.22
CA GLN A 65 -13.53 8.02 9.15
C GLN A 65 -12.10 7.71 8.68
N ALA A 66 -11.28 7.14 9.58
CA ALA A 66 -9.96 6.60 9.30
C ALA A 66 -9.95 5.59 8.14
N ALA A 67 -10.96 4.73 7.95
CA ALA A 67 -10.96 3.74 6.88
C ALA A 67 -10.96 4.38 5.47
N PHE A 68 -11.71 5.48 5.28
CA PHE A 68 -11.74 6.21 4.02
C PHE A 68 -10.45 7.00 3.78
N TRP A 69 -9.89 7.61 4.82
CA TRP A 69 -8.57 8.26 4.74
C TRP A 69 -7.46 7.26 4.39
N ALA A 70 -7.48 6.08 5.02
CA ALA A 70 -6.56 5.00 4.70
C ALA A 70 -6.69 4.57 3.24
N LEU A 71 -7.91 4.39 2.74
CA LEU A 71 -8.15 4.07 1.33
C LEU A 71 -7.56 5.14 0.40
N GLY A 72 -7.77 6.42 0.70
CA GLY A 72 -7.20 7.52 -0.08
C GLY A 72 -5.67 7.52 -0.09
N LEU A 73 -5.04 7.39 1.08
CA LEU A 73 -3.57 7.39 1.22
C LEU A 73 -2.94 6.17 0.54
N LEU A 74 -3.48 4.98 0.77
CA LEU A 74 -2.99 3.73 0.19
C LEU A 74 -3.25 3.67 -1.31
N GLY A 75 -4.41 4.16 -1.77
CA GLY A 75 -4.74 4.28 -3.19
C GLY A 75 -3.78 5.24 -3.91
N ALA A 76 -3.52 6.41 -3.32
CA ALA A 76 -2.52 7.34 -3.84
C ALA A 76 -1.11 6.74 -3.84
N ALA A 77 -0.73 6.01 -2.79
CA ALA A 77 0.55 5.30 -2.74
C ALA A 77 0.65 4.26 -3.86
N PHE A 78 -0.37 3.43 -4.05
CA PHE A 78 -0.40 2.39 -5.08
C PHE A 78 -0.33 2.98 -6.50
N LEU A 79 -1.20 3.94 -6.82
CA LEU A 79 -1.21 4.60 -8.13
C LEU A 79 0.09 5.37 -8.37
N GLY A 80 0.60 6.07 -7.36
CA GLY A 80 1.89 6.74 -7.43
C GLY A 80 3.04 5.77 -7.66
N GLY A 81 3.05 4.62 -6.99
CA GLY A 81 4.04 3.56 -7.19
C GLY A 81 3.97 2.97 -8.60
N ALA A 82 2.77 2.69 -9.11
CA ALA A 82 2.55 2.19 -10.46
C ALA A 82 3.01 3.21 -11.52
N LEU A 83 2.68 4.49 -11.34
CA LEU A 83 3.09 5.57 -12.24
C LEU A 83 4.61 5.80 -12.17
N PHE A 84 5.16 6.03 -10.98
CA PHE A 84 6.57 6.38 -10.84
C PHE A 84 7.49 5.20 -11.16
N PHE A 85 7.22 3.99 -10.67
CA PHE A 85 8.13 2.86 -10.84
C PHE A 85 7.77 1.94 -12.01
N GLY A 86 6.52 1.98 -12.47
CA GLY A 86 6.06 1.24 -13.65
C GLY A 86 6.14 2.02 -14.96
N VAL A 87 6.11 3.36 -14.91
CA VAL A 87 6.06 4.20 -16.12
C VAL A 87 7.22 5.22 -16.16
N LEU A 88 7.25 6.21 -15.28
CA LEU A 88 8.12 7.39 -15.42
C LEU A 88 9.60 7.12 -15.10
N PHE A 89 9.87 6.34 -14.05
CA PHE A 89 11.22 6.12 -13.50
C PHE A 89 11.58 4.62 -13.42
N ARG A 90 11.22 3.85 -14.45
CA ARG A 90 11.47 2.40 -14.52
C ARG A 90 12.94 2.01 -14.33
N GLN A 91 13.84 2.78 -14.93
CA GLN A 91 15.28 2.50 -14.99
C GLN A 91 16.06 3.08 -13.81
N ALA A 92 15.66 4.27 -13.34
CA ALA A 92 16.36 5.01 -12.29
C ALA A 92 15.35 5.63 -11.34
N LYS A 93 15.05 4.93 -10.24
CA LYS A 93 14.04 5.33 -9.25
C LYS A 93 14.61 6.45 -8.38
N PRO A 94 14.09 7.70 -8.46
CA PRO A 94 14.62 8.78 -7.65
C PRO A 94 14.26 8.58 -6.18
N TRP A 95 15.16 8.97 -5.28
CA TRP A 95 15.02 8.73 -3.84
C TRP A 95 13.75 9.39 -3.27
N TRP A 96 13.40 10.59 -3.74
CA TRP A 96 12.22 11.32 -3.27
C TRP A 96 10.92 10.61 -3.63
N ALA A 97 10.86 9.90 -4.77
CA ALA A 97 9.68 9.13 -5.16
C ALA A 97 9.54 7.87 -4.30
N ILE A 98 10.66 7.21 -3.96
CA ILE A 98 10.69 6.07 -3.04
C ILE A 98 10.19 6.50 -1.66
N VAL A 99 10.74 7.60 -1.12
CA VAL A 99 10.35 8.14 0.19
C VAL A 99 8.89 8.61 0.19
N GLY A 100 8.45 9.31 -0.85
CA GLY A 100 7.07 9.78 -0.98
C GLY A 100 6.06 8.62 -1.05
N HIS A 101 6.32 7.63 -1.92
CA HIS A 101 5.49 6.43 -2.03
C HIS A 101 5.46 5.64 -0.72
N GLY A 102 6.63 5.35 -0.14
CA GLY A 102 6.73 4.60 1.12
C GLY A 102 6.12 5.35 2.30
N GLY A 103 6.26 6.68 2.35
CA GLY A 103 5.68 7.54 3.38
C GLY A 103 4.15 7.55 3.32
N LEU A 104 3.57 7.70 2.12
CA LEU A 104 2.12 7.58 1.91
C LEU A 104 1.60 6.20 2.29
N ALA A 105 2.30 5.14 1.90
CA ALA A 105 1.93 3.77 2.25
C ALA A 105 1.95 3.55 3.77
N LEU A 106 3.01 3.99 4.45
CA LEU A 106 3.14 3.86 5.90
C LEU A 106 2.07 4.67 6.65
N ALA A 107 1.85 5.92 6.25
CA ALA A 107 0.78 6.75 6.82
C ALA A 107 -0.59 6.08 6.61
N GLY A 108 -0.86 5.57 5.42
CA GLY A 108 -2.08 4.83 5.12
C GLY A 108 -2.27 3.58 5.98
N VAL A 109 -1.20 2.79 6.22
CA VAL A 109 -1.25 1.61 7.11
C VAL A 109 -1.51 2.00 8.56
N VAL A 110 -0.88 3.08 9.05
CA VAL A 110 -1.12 3.58 10.42
C VAL A 110 -2.56 4.07 10.59
N VAL A 111 -3.08 4.82 9.62
CA VAL A 111 -4.48 5.26 9.65
C VAL A 111 -5.43 4.06 9.57
N LEU A 112 -5.10 3.05 8.75
CA LEU A 112 -5.89 1.83 8.64
C LEU A 112 -5.92 1.03 9.96
N PHE A 113 -4.82 1.04 10.72
CA PHE A 113 -4.77 0.40 12.04
C PHE A 113 -5.87 0.94 12.98
N PHE A 114 -6.03 2.27 13.06
CA PHE A 114 -7.09 2.90 13.87
C PHE A 114 -8.52 2.63 13.37
N ALA A 115 -8.67 2.15 12.13
CA ALA A 115 -9.95 1.68 11.63
C ALA A 115 -10.18 0.18 11.88
N ALA A 116 -9.09 -0.58 12.04
CA ALA A 116 -9.11 -2.03 12.21
C ALA A 116 -9.20 -2.47 13.69
N TYR A 117 -8.74 -1.63 14.61
CA TYR A 117 -8.62 -1.85 16.05
C TYR A 117 -8.89 -0.56 16.82
#